data_AF-A0A660QQI9-F1
#
_entry.id   AF-A0A660QQI9-F1
#
_cell.length_a   1.000
_cell.length_b   1.000
_cell.length_c   1.000
_cell.angle_alpha   90.00
_cell.angle_beta   90.00
_cell.angle_gamma   90.00
#
_symmetry.space_group_name_H-M   'P 1'
#
loop_
_entity.id
_entity.type
_entity.pdbx_description
1 polymer ?
#
loop_
_entity_poly.entity_id
_entity_poly.type
_entity_poly.pdbx_seq_one_letter_code
_entity_poly.pdbx_strand_id
1 'polypeptide(L)'
;MYRKECVQVLRFWFFFLLFLVECVVVAGIEIQVGSKTIAVTKENVFEWEEGLIILSKYSENLQIESPTVGTLGSFEYLVWNNHTIGYSEVSGLVTIDGVSSNIDQLTYEEVLKRLEIPYAKVGASLILPEGVISSVSHKEGILEITYLGSFEFAASVVGEYIEVVSLSWSAYEDQIFSPGEKVFKIRVGENWSVERTVEFEGFARVILTRKNYRNRNVVLIPLSEAATAQINDDTIPVFWGIGDNRVLIRGYSSDFEGADWSVYAENKHLAEKLVEKHDLKLEICPLIFMPVARISFTLLLENEDYVAQILSSLRELLK
;
A
#
# COMPACT_ATOMS: atom_id res chain seq x y z
N MET A 1 27.22 41.78 -58.44
CA MET A 1 26.87 40.34 -58.29
C MET A 1 26.44 39.95 -56.88
N TYR A 2 26.78 40.71 -55.82
CA TYR A 2 26.50 40.38 -54.40
C TYR A 2 25.06 40.59 -53.88
N ARG A 3 24.14 41.21 -54.63
CA ARG A 3 22.82 41.60 -54.10
C ARG A 3 21.75 40.49 -54.11
N LYS A 4 21.94 39.42 -54.90
CA LYS A 4 20.95 38.33 -55.03
C LYS A 4 21.09 37.25 -53.95
N GLU A 5 22.31 36.97 -53.51
CA GLU A 5 22.59 35.93 -52.50
C GLU A 5 22.11 36.33 -51.10
N CYS A 6 22.26 37.61 -50.73
CA CYS A 6 21.83 38.12 -49.42
C CYS A 6 20.31 38.03 -49.21
N VAL A 7 19.51 38.14 -50.28
CA VAL A 7 18.04 38.06 -50.23
C VAL A 7 17.56 36.61 -50.09
N GLN A 8 18.28 35.64 -50.65
CA GLN A 8 17.97 34.21 -50.51
C GLN A 8 18.25 33.71 -49.09
N VAL A 9 19.36 34.13 -48.50
CA VAL A 9 19.70 33.78 -47.10
C VAL A 9 18.67 34.36 -46.14
N LEU A 10 18.28 35.64 -46.32
CA LEU A 10 17.27 36.27 -45.46
C LEU A 10 15.89 35.61 -45.58
N ARG A 11 15.50 35.18 -46.80
CA ARG A 11 14.26 34.42 -47.02
C ARG A 11 14.32 33.04 -46.38
N PHE A 12 15.45 32.34 -46.48
CA PHE A 12 15.64 31.03 -45.85
C PHE A 12 15.50 31.12 -44.32
N TRP A 13 16.16 32.09 -43.69
CA TRP A 13 16.02 32.32 -42.25
C TRP A 13 14.61 32.76 -41.85
N PHE A 14 13.93 33.57 -42.67
CA PHE A 14 12.54 33.96 -42.43
C PHE A 14 11.58 32.78 -42.53
N PHE A 15 11.72 31.90 -43.53
CA PHE A 15 10.95 30.66 -43.66
C PHE A 15 11.30 29.65 -42.56
N PHE A 16 12.57 29.56 -42.15
CA PHE A 16 12.99 28.72 -41.03
C PHE A 16 12.45 29.22 -39.69
N LEU A 17 12.36 30.54 -39.50
CA LEU A 17 11.73 31.16 -38.33
C LEU A 17 10.21 30.98 -38.34
N LEU A 18 9.56 31.11 -39.50
CA LEU A 18 8.13 30.81 -39.68
C LEU A 18 7.83 29.32 -39.45
N PHE A 19 8.71 28.43 -39.91
CA PHE A 19 8.64 26.99 -39.65
C PHE A 19 8.88 26.68 -38.17
N LEU A 20 9.80 27.38 -37.48
CA LEU A 20 9.99 27.28 -36.03
C LEU A 20 8.78 27.83 -35.24
N VAL A 21 8.09 28.85 -35.76
CA VAL A 21 6.86 29.41 -35.19
C VAL A 21 5.64 28.51 -35.44
N GLU A 22 5.56 27.84 -36.60
CA GLU A 22 4.57 26.76 -36.85
C GLU A 22 4.91 25.47 -36.08
N CYS A 23 6.19 25.24 -35.79
CA CYS A 23 6.66 24.22 -34.84
C CYS A 23 6.61 24.69 -33.38
N VAL A 24 6.02 25.85 -33.08
CA VAL A 24 5.37 26.04 -31.77
C VAL A 24 4.19 25.10 -31.80
N VAL A 25 4.48 23.83 -31.50
CA VAL A 25 3.53 22.81 -31.14
C VAL A 25 2.55 23.51 -30.22
N VAL A 26 1.29 23.63 -30.64
CA VAL A 26 0.19 23.91 -29.74
C VAL A 26 0.33 22.86 -28.66
N ALA A 27 0.91 23.26 -27.53
CA ALA A 27 1.43 22.35 -26.52
C ALA A 27 0.23 21.84 -25.76
N GLY A 28 -0.40 20.83 -26.35
CA GLY A 28 -1.50 20.12 -25.74
C GLY A 28 -1.08 19.50 -24.42
N ILE A 29 -2.03 19.36 -23.51
CA ILE A 29 -1.79 18.63 -22.28
C ILE A 29 -2.18 17.18 -22.49
N GLU A 30 -1.29 16.28 -22.10
CA GLU A 30 -1.60 14.86 -22.05
C GLU A 30 -2.12 14.51 -20.66
N ILE A 31 -3.30 13.91 -20.60
CA ILE A 31 -3.84 13.37 -19.36
C ILE A 31 -3.60 11.87 -19.39
N GLN A 32 -2.85 11.38 -18.41
CA GLN A 32 -2.36 10.01 -18.35
C GLN A 32 -2.85 9.35 -17.06
N VAL A 33 -3.04 8.04 -17.11
CA VAL A 33 -3.13 7.18 -15.93
C VAL A 33 -1.87 6.32 -15.93
N GLY A 34 -0.97 6.56 -14.98
CA GLY A 34 0.39 6.05 -15.04
C GLY A 34 1.08 6.42 -16.35
N SER A 35 1.53 5.42 -17.11
CA SER A 35 2.13 5.63 -18.43
C SER A 35 1.14 5.67 -19.60
N LYS A 36 -0.16 5.46 -19.37
CA LYS A 36 -1.17 5.34 -20.43
C LYS A 36 -1.89 6.66 -20.63
N THR A 37 -1.74 7.27 -21.81
CA THR A 37 -2.51 8.44 -22.22
C THR A 37 -3.99 8.10 -22.38
N ILE A 38 -4.85 8.81 -21.65
CA ILE A 38 -6.31 8.65 -21.71
C ILE A 38 -6.99 9.80 -22.45
N ALA A 39 -6.36 10.98 -22.51
CA ALA A 39 -6.80 12.13 -23.32
C ALA A 39 -5.58 12.98 -23.73
N VAL A 40 -5.72 13.68 -24.86
CA VAL A 40 -4.76 14.71 -25.31
C VAL A 40 -5.58 15.93 -25.67
N THR A 41 -5.44 16.98 -24.86
CA THR A 41 -6.23 18.20 -25.01
C THR A 41 -5.41 19.23 -25.78
N LYS A 42 -6.05 20.06 -26.60
CA LYS A 42 -5.30 21.05 -27.40
C LYS A 42 -4.75 22.18 -26.53
N GLU A 43 -5.47 22.52 -25.45
CA GLU A 43 -5.12 23.57 -24.49
C GLU A 43 -5.37 23.06 -23.06
N ASN A 44 -4.84 23.75 -22.05
CA ASN A 44 -5.15 23.47 -20.63
C ASN A 44 -6.52 24.03 -20.21
N VAL A 45 -7.55 23.82 -21.03
CA VAL A 45 -8.91 24.29 -20.79
C VAL A 45 -9.80 23.06 -20.71
N PHE A 46 -10.60 22.98 -19.66
CA PHE A 46 -11.50 21.87 -19.41
C PHE A 46 -12.62 21.86 -20.45
N GLU A 47 -12.72 20.77 -21.20
CA GLU A 47 -13.86 20.50 -22.08
C GLU A 47 -14.77 19.45 -21.44
N TRP A 48 -16.09 19.68 -21.50
CA TRP A 48 -17.09 18.84 -20.84
C TRP A 48 -17.05 17.38 -21.30
N GLU A 49 -17.10 17.15 -22.62
CA GLU A 49 -17.08 15.81 -23.22
C GLU A 49 -15.78 15.06 -22.91
N GLU A 50 -14.64 15.75 -23.01
CA GLU A 50 -13.34 15.18 -22.66
C GLU A 50 -13.26 14.86 -21.17
N GLY A 51 -13.78 15.75 -20.31
CA GLY A 51 -13.87 15.55 -18.86
C GLY A 51 -14.65 14.28 -18.51
N LEU A 52 -15.80 14.05 -19.15
CA LEU A 52 -16.58 12.83 -18.96
C LEU A 52 -15.80 11.58 -19.38
N ILE A 53 -15.08 11.63 -20.50
CA ILE A 53 -14.23 10.52 -20.96
C ILE A 53 -13.11 10.25 -19.97
N ILE A 54 -12.43 11.29 -19.48
CA ILE A 54 -11.34 11.19 -18.51
C ILE A 54 -11.83 10.54 -17.22
N LEU A 55 -12.91 11.06 -16.64
CA LEU A 55 -13.48 10.53 -15.40
C LEU A 55 -13.97 9.08 -15.57
N SER A 56 -14.57 8.74 -16.72
CA SER A 56 -15.02 7.38 -17.01
C SER A 56 -13.85 6.39 -17.12
N LYS A 57 -12.79 6.75 -17.86
CA LYS A 57 -11.59 5.93 -18.00
C LYS A 57 -10.85 5.79 -16.68
N TYR A 58 -10.83 6.84 -15.87
CA TYR A 58 -10.20 6.81 -14.56
C TYR A 58 -11.01 5.96 -13.56
N SER A 59 -12.35 6.04 -13.57
CA SER A 59 -13.22 5.12 -12.83
C SER A 59 -12.96 3.67 -13.20
N GLU A 60 -12.88 3.37 -14.49
CA GLU A 60 -12.58 2.02 -14.99
C GLU A 60 -11.23 1.53 -14.47
N ASN A 61 -10.19 2.38 -14.51
CA ASN A 61 -8.88 2.06 -13.96
C ASN A 61 -8.93 1.75 -12.47
N LEU A 62 -9.63 2.58 -11.68
CA LEU A 62 -9.76 2.40 -10.24
C LEU A 62 -10.75 1.29 -9.85
N GLN A 63 -11.47 0.72 -10.83
CA GLN A 63 -12.55 -0.24 -10.62
C GLN A 63 -13.67 0.28 -9.71
N ILE A 64 -14.00 1.57 -9.84
CA ILE A 64 -15.11 2.21 -9.13
C ILE A 64 -16.27 2.51 -10.08
N GLU A 65 -17.40 2.95 -9.53
CA GLU A 65 -18.55 3.33 -10.34
C GLU A 65 -18.20 4.47 -11.33
N SER A 66 -18.64 4.31 -12.58
CA SER A 66 -18.51 5.33 -13.60
C SER A 66 -19.37 6.56 -13.28
N PRO A 67 -19.02 7.75 -13.79
CA PRO A 67 -19.85 8.94 -13.64
C PRO A 67 -21.29 8.69 -14.10
N THR A 68 -22.26 9.08 -13.29
CA THR A 68 -23.68 9.10 -13.70
C THR A 68 -23.98 10.46 -14.33
N VAL A 69 -24.56 10.47 -15.54
CA VAL A 69 -24.89 11.69 -16.26
C VAL A 69 -26.40 11.93 -16.33
N GLY A 70 -26.82 13.18 -16.41
CA GLY A 70 -28.22 13.54 -16.58
C GLY A 70 -28.41 14.98 -17.06
N THR A 71 -29.66 15.34 -17.28
CA THR A 71 -30.05 16.68 -17.71
C THR A 71 -31.18 17.25 -16.85
N LEU A 72 -31.12 18.55 -16.60
CA LEU A 72 -32.12 19.35 -15.89
C LEU A 72 -32.40 20.62 -16.71
N GLY A 73 -33.40 20.56 -17.58
CA GLY A 73 -33.65 21.62 -18.55
C GLY A 73 -32.51 21.70 -19.56
N SER A 74 -31.83 22.85 -19.61
CA SER A 74 -30.64 23.09 -20.44
C SER A 74 -29.31 22.88 -19.71
N PHE A 75 -29.35 22.34 -18.49
CA PHE A 75 -28.15 22.01 -17.72
C PHE A 75 -27.86 20.52 -17.87
N GLU A 76 -26.63 20.22 -18.23
CA GLU A 76 -26.08 18.88 -18.13
C GLU A 76 -25.42 18.74 -16.76
N TYR A 77 -25.47 17.57 -16.17
CA TYR A 77 -24.75 17.30 -14.95
C TYR A 77 -24.19 15.89 -14.93
N LEU A 78 -23.12 15.72 -14.16
CA LEU A 78 -22.60 14.42 -13.80
C LEU A 78 -22.38 14.34 -12.29
N VAL A 79 -22.53 13.14 -11.75
CA VAL A 79 -22.23 12.80 -10.36
C VAL A 79 -21.13 11.75 -10.38
N TRP A 80 -20.04 12.00 -9.65
CA TRP A 80 -18.88 11.11 -9.60
C TRP A 80 -18.20 11.19 -8.24
N ASN A 81 -17.99 10.04 -7.59
CA ASN A 81 -17.28 9.93 -6.31
C ASN A 81 -17.69 10.98 -5.25
N ASN A 82 -19.00 11.14 -5.02
CA ASN A 82 -19.62 12.17 -4.14
C ASN A 82 -19.51 13.63 -4.59
N HIS A 83 -18.90 13.91 -5.74
CA HIS A 83 -18.90 15.24 -6.36
C HIS A 83 -20.05 15.37 -7.35
N THR A 84 -20.60 16.58 -7.46
CA THR A 84 -21.58 16.94 -8.49
C THR A 84 -21.02 18.05 -9.37
N ILE A 85 -20.98 17.80 -10.68
CA ILE A 85 -20.55 18.77 -11.68
C ILE A 85 -21.73 19.11 -12.58
N GLY A 86 -22.06 20.39 -12.71
CA GLY A 86 -23.06 20.89 -13.65
C GLY A 86 -22.45 21.76 -14.73
N TYR A 87 -22.94 21.66 -15.95
CA TYR A 87 -22.54 22.46 -17.11
C TYR A 87 -23.76 23.06 -17.81
N SER A 88 -23.62 24.29 -18.28
CA SER A 88 -24.61 24.98 -19.10
C SER A 88 -23.95 25.55 -20.35
N GLU A 89 -24.24 24.95 -21.49
CA GLU A 89 -23.77 25.42 -22.79
C GLU A 89 -24.22 26.87 -23.08
N VAL A 90 -25.44 27.22 -22.70
CA VAL A 90 -26.02 28.56 -22.91
C VAL A 90 -25.24 29.65 -22.19
N SER A 91 -24.74 29.37 -20.99
CA SER A 91 -24.05 30.36 -20.15
C SER A 91 -22.53 30.19 -20.13
N GLY A 92 -22.01 29.07 -20.66
CA GLY A 92 -20.60 28.70 -20.55
C GLY A 92 -20.12 28.47 -19.11
N LEU A 93 -21.05 28.18 -18.18
CA LEU A 93 -20.73 28.00 -16.76
C LEU A 93 -20.61 26.53 -16.40
N VAL A 94 -19.55 26.19 -15.67
CA VAL A 94 -19.36 24.91 -14.98
C VAL A 94 -19.45 25.15 -13.48
N THR A 95 -20.16 24.29 -12.76
CA THR A 95 -20.28 24.32 -11.31
C THR A 95 -19.81 22.99 -10.74
N ILE A 96 -18.82 23.00 -9.86
CA ILE A 96 -18.34 21.82 -9.13
C ILE A 96 -18.67 22.04 -7.66
N ASP A 97 -19.51 21.17 -7.08
CA ASP A 97 -19.97 21.24 -5.68
C ASP A 97 -20.47 22.62 -5.24
N GLY A 98 -21.23 23.27 -6.12
CA GLY A 98 -21.81 24.60 -5.88
C GLY A 98 -20.87 25.78 -6.16
N VAL A 99 -19.62 25.54 -6.55
CA VAL A 99 -18.67 26.58 -6.95
C VAL A 99 -18.67 26.75 -8.47
N SER A 100 -19.20 27.87 -8.95
CA SER A 100 -19.31 28.17 -10.38
C SER A 100 -18.06 28.84 -10.96
N SER A 101 -17.74 28.54 -12.22
CA SER A 101 -16.62 29.11 -12.97
C SER A 101 -16.96 29.15 -14.46
N ASN A 102 -16.39 30.09 -15.22
CA ASN A 102 -16.51 30.08 -16.68
C ASN A 102 -15.67 28.93 -17.24
N ILE A 103 -16.24 28.14 -18.16
CA ILE A 103 -15.58 26.95 -18.72
C ILE A 103 -14.26 27.31 -19.43
N ASP A 104 -14.23 28.43 -20.15
CA ASP A 104 -13.05 28.92 -20.88
C ASP A 104 -11.86 29.32 -19.96
N GLN A 105 -12.10 29.42 -18.66
CA GLN A 105 -11.09 29.77 -17.65
C GLN A 105 -10.73 28.59 -16.74
N LEU A 106 -11.49 27.49 -16.83
CA LEU A 106 -11.36 26.35 -15.95
C LEU A 106 -10.31 25.40 -16.53
N THR A 107 -9.20 25.19 -15.82
CA THR A 107 -8.13 24.28 -16.26
C THR A 107 -8.37 22.86 -15.75
N TYR A 108 -7.81 21.84 -16.41
CA TYR A 108 -7.87 20.46 -15.90
C TYR A 108 -7.24 20.32 -14.53
N GLU A 109 -6.13 21.01 -14.27
CA GLU A 109 -5.47 21.04 -12.97
C GLU A 109 -6.40 21.54 -11.85
N GLU A 110 -7.26 22.52 -12.15
CA GLU A 110 -8.23 23.07 -11.21
C GLU A 110 -9.41 22.13 -11.01
N VAL A 111 -9.89 21.48 -12.07
CA VAL A 111 -10.94 20.45 -11.97
C VAL A 111 -10.47 19.28 -11.11
N LEU A 112 -9.29 18.72 -11.39
CA LEU A 112 -8.72 17.61 -10.61
C LEU A 112 -8.57 17.97 -9.12
N LYS A 113 -8.11 19.20 -8.82
CA LYS A 113 -8.02 19.70 -7.43
C LYS A 113 -9.39 19.77 -6.75
N ARG A 114 -10.42 20.27 -7.44
CA ARG A 114 -11.78 20.39 -6.87
C ARG A 114 -12.45 19.05 -6.66
N LEU A 115 -12.14 18.07 -7.50
CA LEU A 115 -12.62 16.68 -7.39
C LEU A 115 -11.74 15.82 -6.47
N GLU A 116 -10.78 16.43 -5.78
CA GLU A 116 -9.85 15.74 -4.88
C GLU A 116 -9.13 14.55 -5.55
N ILE A 117 -8.89 14.65 -6.85
CA ILE A 117 -8.15 13.64 -7.61
C ILE A 117 -6.66 13.97 -7.49
N PRO A 118 -5.85 13.11 -6.85
CA PRO A 118 -4.41 13.33 -6.79
C PRO A 118 -3.80 13.22 -8.20
N TYR A 119 -2.84 14.09 -8.51
CA TYR A 119 -2.09 14.05 -9.77
C TYR A 119 -0.67 14.58 -9.63
N ALA A 120 0.21 14.15 -10.52
CA ALA A 120 1.53 14.74 -10.72
C ALA A 120 1.58 15.50 -12.04
N LYS A 121 2.30 16.63 -12.06
CA LYS A 121 2.57 17.39 -13.29
C LYS A 121 4.00 17.15 -13.75
N VAL A 122 4.16 16.51 -14.90
CA VAL A 122 5.47 16.20 -15.49
C VAL A 122 5.53 16.77 -16.90
N GLY A 123 6.24 17.89 -17.06
CA GLY A 123 6.25 18.62 -18.33
C GLY A 123 4.85 19.12 -18.69
N ALA A 124 4.34 18.67 -19.85
CA ALA A 124 2.98 18.96 -20.33
C ALA A 124 1.96 17.88 -19.95
N SER A 125 2.33 16.89 -19.13
CA SER A 125 1.45 15.79 -18.76
C SER A 125 0.90 15.95 -17.34
N LEU A 126 -0.38 15.67 -17.18
CA LEU A 126 -1.03 15.44 -15.89
C LEU A 126 -1.18 13.93 -15.71
N ILE A 127 -0.46 13.39 -14.73
CA ILE A 127 -0.38 11.95 -14.46
C ILE A 127 -1.25 11.64 -13.24
N LEU A 128 -2.33 10.90 -13.48
CA LEU A 128 -3.18 10.31 -12.45
C LEU A 128 -2.58 8.96 -12.01
N PRO A 129 -2.76 8.55 -10.74
CA PRO A 129 -2.20 7.30 -10.24
C PRO A 129 -2.95 6.10 -10.82
N GLU A 130 -2.24 5.00 -11.03
CA GLU A 130 -2.83 3.72 -11.43
C GLU A 130 -3.53 3.04 -10.25
N GLY A 131 -3.04 3.28 -9.02
CA GLY A 131 -3.62 2.75 -7.80
C GLY A 131 -3.64 3.75 -6.66
N VAL A 132 -4.69 3.71 -5.85
CA VAL A 132 -4.87 4.58 -4.69
C VAL A 132 -4.96 3.72 -3.43
N ILE A 133 -3.98 3.88 -2.53
CA ILE A 133 -3.93 3.14 -1.27
C ILE A 133 -4.93 3.77 -0.30
N SER A 134 -5.92 3.00 0.11
CA SER A 134 -6.99 3.45 1.00
C SER A 134 -6.68 3.20 2.47
N SER A 135 -5.94 2.12 2.78
CA SER A 135 -5.52 1.82 4.14
C SER A 135 -4.29 0.94 4.18
N VAL A 136 -3.53 1.10 5.26
CA VAL A 136 -2.36 0.29 5.58
C VAL A 136 -2.48 -0.13 7.03
N SER A 137 -2.33 -1.41 7.31
CA SER A 137 -2.33 -1.93 8.68
C SER A 137 -1.23 -2.95 8.88
N HIS A 138 -0.65 -3.00 10.08
CA HIS A 138 0.39 -3.98 10.42
C HIS A 138 0.04 -4.65 11.74
N LYS A 139 -0.07 -5.98 11.72
CA LYS A 139 -0.37 -6.79 12.89
C LYS A 139 0.33 -8.14 12.82
N GLU A 140 1.01 -8.51 13.91
CA GLU A 140 1.60 -9.84 14.12
C GLU A 140 2.51 -10.36 12.98
N GLY A 141 3.20 -9.46 12.27
CA GLY A 141 4.08 -9.87 11.15
C GLY A 141 3.37 -9.93 9.79
N ILE A 142 2.13 -9.43 9.69
CA ILE A 142 1.44 -9.21 8.42
C ILE A 142 1.23 -7.71 8.26
N LEU A 143 1.71 -7.18 7.14
CA LEU A 143 1.36 -5.86 6.65
C LEU A 143 0.28 -6.02 5.58
N GLU A 144 -0.90 -5.49 5.84
CA GLU A 144 -2.05 -5.48 4.95
C GLU A 144 -2.18 -4.10 4.29
N ILE A 145 -2.34 -4.10 2.97
CA ILE A 145 -2.48 -2.89 2.15
C ILE A 145 -3.76 -3.05 1.33
N THR A 146 -4.73 -2.16 1.54
CA THR A 146 -5.95 -2.10 0.72
C THR A 146 -5.83 -0.94 -0.25
N TYR A 147 -6.22 -1.16 -1.50
CA TYR A 147 -6.10 -0.16 -2.57
C TYR A 147 -7.23 -0.28 -3.59
N LEU A 148 -7.43 0.80 -4.35
CA LEU A 148 -8.26 0.85 -5.56
C LEU A 148 -7.35 0.80 -6.80
N GLY A 149 -7.86 0.26 -7.90
CA GLY A 149 -7.09 0.12 -9.15
C GLY A 149 -5.92 -0.86 -9.04
N SER A 150 -4.78 -0.51 -9.66
CA SER A 150 -3.57 -1.35 -9.68
C SER A 150 -2.45 -0.76 -8.84
N PHE A 151 -1.97 -1.52 -7.86
CA PHE A 151 -0.84 -1.12 -7.02
C PHE A 151 0.29 -2.14 -7.13
N GLU A 152 1.25 -1.84 -8.00
CA GLU A 152 2.49 -2.62 -8.10
C GLU A 152 3.53 -2.04 -7.15
N PHE A 153 4.11 -2.88 -6.28
CA PHE A 153 5.06 -2.42 -5.28
C PHE A 153 6.12 -3.46 -4.93
N ALA A 154 7.22 -2.97 -4.35
CA ALA A 154 8.22 -3.80 -3.71
C ALA A 154 8.26 -3.48 -2.21
N ALA A 155 8.23 -4.51 -1.36
CA ALA A 155 8.43 -4.37 0.07
C ALA A 155 9.77 -4.97 0.48
N SER A 156 10.52 -4.27 1.33
CA SER A 156 11.79 -4.75 1.86
C SER A 156 12.01 -4.29 3.28
N VAL A 157 12.80 -5.04 4.06
CA VAL A 157 13.21 -4.60 5.40
C VAL A 157 14.55 -3.89 5.32
N VAL A 158 14.58 -2.64 5.80
CA VAL A 158 15.76 -1.78 5.88
C VAL A 158 15.93 -1.33 7.33
N GLY A 159 16.87 -1.95 8.05
CA GLY A 159 17.02 -1.75 9.49
C GLY A 159 15.81 -2.26 10.26
N GLU A 160 15.19 -1.39 11.07
CA GLU A 160 13.98 -1.71 11.86
C GLU A 160 12.66 -1.42 11.12
N TYR A 161 12.71 -1.09 9.83
CA TYR A 161 11.55 -0.66 9.06
C TYR A 161 11.27 -1.59 7.90
N ILE A 162 10.00 -1.80 7.60
CA ILE A 162 9.58 -2.20 6.25
C ILE A 162 9.47 -0.92 5.44
N GLU A 163 10.13 -0.87 4.29
CA GLU A 163 9.94 0.16 3.28
C GLU A 163 9.12 -0.42 2.13
N VAL A 164 8.05 0.27 1.74
CA VAL A 164 7.24 -0.04 0.56
C VAL A 164 7.57 0.99 -0.52
N VAL A 165 8.01 0.50 -1.67
CA VAL A 165 8.41 1.29 -2.84
C VAL A 165 7.39 1.05 -3.94
N SER A 166 6.87 2.12 -4.53
CA SER A 166 5.96 2.04 -5.66
C SER A 166 6.72 1.57 -6.90
N LEU A 167 6.17 0.64 -7.66
CA LEU A 167 6.69 0.23 -8.98
C LEU A 167 5.87 0.84 -10.12
N SER A 168 4.65 1.28 -9.84
CA SER A 168 3.77 2.04 -10.72
C SER A 168 3.55 3.47 -10.20
N TRP A 169 2.78 4.30 -10.90
CA TRP A 169 2.29 5.56 -10.31
C TRP A 169 1.20 5.26 -9.30
N SER A 170 1.39 5.64 -8.04
CA SER A 170 0.42 5.38 -6.97
C SER A 170 0.13 6.63 -6.15
N ALA A 171 -0.97 6.60 -5.40
CA ALA A 171 -1.29 7.65 -4.45
C ALA A 171 -1.57 7.09 -3.04
N TYR A 172 -1.13 7.84 -2.03
CA TYR A 172 -1.37 7.56 -0.62
C TYR A 172 -1.32 8.86 0.18
N GLU A 173 -2.27 9.08 1.09
CA GLU A 173 -2.36 10.30 1.92
C GLU A 173 -2.21 11.59 1.09
N ASP A 174 -3.00 11.70 0.02
CA ASP A 174 -3.04 12.83 -0.94
C ASP A 174 -1.73 13.12 -1.70
N GLN A 175 -0.73 12.24 -1.59
CA GLN A 175 0.55 12.37 -2.28
C GLN A 175 0.64 11.35 -3.43
N ILE A 176 1.25 11.77 -4.52
CA ILE A 176 1.55 10.91 -5.67
C ILE A 176 3.00 10.44 -5.58
N PHE A 177 3.19 9.16 -5.81
CA PHE A 177 4.48 8.50 -5.87
C PHE A 177 4.72 7.97 -7.27
N SER A 178 5.83 8.39 -7.86
CA SER A 178 6.32 7.86 -9.12
C SER A 178 7.00 6.50 -8.93
N PRO A 179 7.17 5.71 -10.00
CA PRO A 179 7.92 4.46 -9.95
C PRO A 179 9.32 4.61 -9.34
N GLY A 180 9.61 3.81 -8.33
CA GLY A 180 10.86 3.83 -7.56
C GLY A 180 10.83 4.68 -6.30
N GLU A 181 9.76 5.45 -6.06
CA GLU A 181 9.63 6.25 -4.84
C GLU A 181 9.09 5.44 -3.66
N LYS A 182 9.55 5.80 -2.46
CA LYS A 182 9.07 5.19 -1.22
C LYS A 182 7.70 5.78 -0.88
N VAL A 183 6.70 4.94 -0.80
CA VAL A 183 5.33 5.33 -0.45
C VAL A 183 5.24 5.57 1.06
N PHE A 184 5.64 4.57 1.84
CA PHE A 184 5.64 4.64 3.30
C PHE A 184 6.67 3.69 3.91
N LYS A 185 6.88 3.85 5.22
CA LYS A 185 7.65 2.91 6.02
C LYS A 185 7.01 2.65 7.37
N ILE A 186 7.08 1.41 7.84
CA ILE A 186 6.49 0.99 9.11
C ILE A 186 7.58 0.39 9.99
N ARG A 187 7.67 0.83 11.24
CA ARG A 187 8.61 0.27 12.20
C ARG A 187 8.11 -1.11 12.64
N VAL A 188 8.96 -2.12 12.48
CA VAL A 188 8.69 -3.51 12.87
C VAL A 188 9.68 -4.08 13.88
N GLY A 189 10.75 -3.34 14.17
CA GLY A 189 11.81 -3.76 15.07
C GLY A 189 12.89 -4.57 14.35
N GLU A 190 13.89 -5.00 15.11
CA GLU A 190 15.03 -5.73 14.55
C GLU A 190 14.65 -7.17 14.17
N ASN A 191 15.44 -7.76 13.27
CA ASN A 191 15.37 -9.18 12.91
C ASN A 191 14.13 -9.63 12.13
N TRP A 192 13.40 -8.74 11.46
CA TRP A 192 12.38 -9.13 10.49
C TRP A 192 12.93 -9.23 9.07
N SER A 193 12.27 -10.00 8.23
CA SER A 193 12.44 -9.97 6.78
C SER A 193 11.12 -10.22 6.08
N VAL A 194 10.96 -9.65 4.88
CA VAL A 194 9.89 -10.04 3.97
C VAL A 194 10.15 -11.46 3.51
N GLU A 195 9.23 -12.37 3.81
CA GLU A 195 9.26 -13.76 3.33
C GLU A 195 8.52 -13.85 2.00
N ARG A 196 7.34 -13.21 1.92
CA ARG A 196 6.46 -13.29 0.76
C ARG A 196 5.56 -12.05 0.68
N THR A 197 5.22 -11.67 -0.54
CA THR A 197 4.09 -10.78 -0.84
C THR A 197 3.01 -11.58 -1.55
N VAL A 198 1.77 -11.45 -1.10
CA VAL A 198 0.59 -12.08 -1.69
C VAL A 198 -0.35 -10.98 -2.14
N GLU A 199 -0.74 -10.99 -3.40
CA GLU A 199 -1.56 -9.95 -4.02
C GLU A 199 -2.92 -10.54 -4.44
N PHE A 200 -3.95 -9.78 -4.15
CA PHE A 200 -5.35 -10.01 -4.51
C PHE A 200 -5.91 -8.73 -5.15
N GLU A 201 -7.07 -8.82 -5.77
CA GLU A 201 -7.73 -7.65 -6.33
C GLU A 201 -8.09 -6.66 -5.19
N GLY A 202 -7.56 -5.43 -5.28
CA GLY A 202 -7.73 -4.36 -4.29
C GLY A 202 -7.07 -4.58 -2.93
N PHE A 203 -6.23 -5.61 -2.78
CA PHE A 203 -5.68 -5.99 -1.49
C PHE A 203 -4.34 -6.75 -1.61
N ALA A 204 -3.35 -6.38 -0.80
CA ALA A 204 -2.09 -7.10 -0.72
C ALA A 204 -1.68 -7.37 0.73
N ARG A 205 -0.98 -8.50 0.93
CA ARG A 205 -0.35 -8.91 2.18
C ARG A 205 1.14 -9.04 2.00
N VAL A 206 1.91 -8.31 2.79
CA VAL A 206 3.34 -8.53 2.96
C VAL A 206 3.54 -9.35 4.23
N ILE A 207 3.96 -10.59 4.07
CA ILE A 207 4.17 -11.53 5.15
C ILE A 207 5.63 -11.46 5.58
N LEU A 208 5.80 -11.17 6.88
CA LEU A 208 7.10 -11.03 7.50
C LEU A 208 7.42 -12.27 8.32
N THR A 209 8.69 -12.60 8.38
CA THR A 209 9.22 -13.63 9.26
C THR A 209 10.36 -13.10 10.11
N ARG A 210 10.53 -13.66 11.30
CA ARG A 210 11.64 -13.33 12.18
C ARG A 210 12.86 -14.18 11.84
N LYS A 211 13.97 -13.52 11.55
CA LYS A 211 15.29 -14.14 11.43
C LYS A 211 15.85 -14.38 12.84
N ASN A 212 16.29 -15.60 13.09
CA ASN A 212 17.00 -16.05 14.31
C ASN A 212 16.22 -15.91 15.64
N TYR A 213 15.92 -17.07 16.23
CA TYR A 213 15.34 -17.20 17.58
C TYR A 213 16.38 -17.40 18.68
N ARG A 214 17.65 -17.59 18.30
CA ARG A 214 18.75 -17.87 19.24
C ARG A 214 19.04 -16.65 20.12
N ASN A 215 19.41 -16.91 21.36
CA ASN A 215 19.75 -15.91 22.38
C ASN A 215 18.61 -14.95 22.78
N ARG A 216 17.35 -15.27 22.46
CA ARG A 216 16.20 -14.47 22.92
C ARG A 216 15.91 -14.73 24.40
N ASN A 217 15.52 -13.68 25.11
CA ASN A 217 15.15 -13.76 26.52
C ASN A 217 13.80 -14.45 26.69
N VAL A 218 13.73 -15.47 27.54
CA VAL A 218 12.46 -16.13 27.89
C VAL A 218 11.77 -15.34 29.00
N VAL A 219 10.52 -14.94 28.77
CA VAL A 219 9.67 -14.24 29.75
C VAL A 219 8.54 -15.18 30.16
N LEU A 220 8.42 -15.40 31.47
CA LEU A 220 7.38 -16.21 32.07
C LEU A 220 6.16 -15.35 32.39
N ILE A 221 4.96 -15.79 31.99
CA ILE A 221 3.71 -15.05 32.16
C ILE A 221 2.66 -16.00 32.77
N PRO A 222 2.11 -15.74 33.97
CA PRO A 222 0.99 -16.52 34.50
C PRO A 222 -0.20 -16.45 33.54
N LEU A 223 -0.91 -17.57 33.34
CA LEU A 223 -2.08 -17.62 32.46
C LEU A 223 -3.19 -16.64 32.87
N SER A 224 -3.31 -16.33 34.17
CA SER A 224 -4.22 -15.31 34.70
C SER A 224 -3.92 -13.89 34.20
N GLU A 225 -2.70 -13.63 33.72
CA GLU A 225 -2.23 -12.33 33.23
C GLU A 225 -2.05 -12.31 31.71
N ALA A 226 -2.31 -13.43 31.01
CA ALA A 226 -2.04 -13.57 29.58
C ALA A 226 -2.75 -12.51 28.72
N ALA A 227 -3.98 -12.11 29.11
CA ALA A 227 -4.76 -11.12 28.38
C ALA A 227 -4.26 -9.68 28.51
N THR A 228 -3.50 -9.36 29.57
CA THR A 228 -3.02 -8.00 29.86
C THR A 228 -1.49 -7.88 29.74
N ALA A 229 -0.79 -8.98 29.55
CA ALA A 229 0.66 -9.01 29.45
C ALA A 229 1.16 -8.25 28.21
N GLN A 230 2.05 -7.28 28.44
CA GLN A 230 2.77 -6.62 27.36
C GLN A 230 4.00 -7.45 26.98
N ILE A 231 3.92 -8.14 25.84
CA ILE A 231 4.99 -9.01 25.38
C ILE A 231 5.87 -8.24 24.39
N ASN A 232 7.04 -7.77 24.84
CA ASN A 232 8.06 -7.17 23.98
C ASN A 232 8.40 -8.13 22.83
N ASP A 233 8.59 -7.63 21.62
CA ASP A 233 8.95 -8.40 20.43
C ASP A 233 10.24 -9.23 20.56
N ASP A 234 11.21 -8.86 21.41
CA ASP A 234 12.49 -9.56 21.49
C ASP A 234 12.54 -10.76 22.44
N THR A 235 11.42 -11.10 23.07
CA THR A 235 11.38 -12.19 24.06
C THR A 235 10.81 -13.49 23.49
N ILE A 236 10.77 -14.57 24.27
CA ILE A 236 9.97 -15.76 24.00
C ILE A 236 8.98 -15.87 25.17
N PRO A 237 7.67 -15.63 24.95
CA PRO A 237 6.70 -15.74 26.01
C PRO A 237 6.42 -17.22 26.32
N VAL A 238 6.51 -17.53 27.61
CA VAL A 238 6.12 -18.81 28.16
C VAL A 238 4.98 -18.55 29.11
N PHE A 239 3.77 -18.89 28.68
CA PHE A 239 2.60 -18.84 29.54
C PHE A 239 2.62 -20.04 30.47
N TRP A 240 2.20 -19.88 31.72
CA TRP A 240 2.18 -21.02 32.64
C TRP A 240 0.98 -21.00 33.59
N GLY A 241 0.59 -22.19 34.02
CA GLY A 241 -0.39 -22.39 35.09
C GLY A 241 -0.37 -23.82 35.62
N ILE A 242 -1.17 -24.08 36.64
CA ILE A 242 -1.30 -25.42 37.21
C ILE A 242 -2.11 -26.32 36.27
N GLY A 243 -1.65 -27.55 36.03
CA GLY A 243 -2.31 -28.52 35.16
C GLY A 243 -1.68 -29.91 35.19
N ASP A 244 -1.61 -30.59 34.05
CA ASP A 244 -1.36 -32.05 33.95
C ASP A 244 -0.02 -32.43 33.26
N ASN A 245 1.02 -31.63 33.50
CA ASN A 245 2.37 -31.75 32.94
C ASN A 245 2.40 -31.77 31.41
N ARG A 246 1.96 -30.66 30.80
CA ARG A 246 1.79 -30.50 29.36
C ARG A 246 2.46 -29.23 28.82
N VAL A 247 3.02 -29.35 27.63
CA VAL A 247 3.47 -28.24 26.79
C VAL A 247 2.48 -28.09 25.66
N LEU A 248 1.92 -26.89 25.52
CA LEU A 248 1.05 -26.52 24.40
C LEU A 248 1.81 -25.58 23.47
N ILE A 249 1.70 -25.86 22.18
CA ILE A 249 2.17 -24.96 21.12
C ILE A 249 1.02 -24.61 20.19
N ARG A 250 1.13 -23.43 19.56
CA ARG A 250 0.15 -22.99 18.56
C ARG A 250 0.28 -23.85 17.31
N GLY A 251 -0.87 -24.15 16.68
CA GLY A 251 -0.90 -24.71 15.33
C GLY A 251 -0.50 -23.69 14.27
N TYR A 252 -0.26 -24.19 13.06
CA TYR A 252 -0.03 -23.38 11.86
C TYR A 252 -1.20 -22.41 11.60
N SER A 253 -0.90 -21.16 11.26
CA SER A 253 -1.91 -20.17 10.89
C SER A 253 -2.11 -20.11 9.38
N SER A 254 -3.34 -20.33 8.91
CA SER A 254 -3.68 -20.19 7.48
C SER A 254 -3.35 -18.81 6.92
N ASP A 255 -3.42 -17.78 7.77
CA ASP A 255 -3.20 -16.38 7.39
C ASP A 255 -1.76 -16.10 6.93
N PHE A 256 -0.81 -16.99 7.23
CA PHE A 256 0.60 -16.84 6.88
C PHE A 256 1.01 -17.65 5.63
N GLU A 257 0.10 -18.42 5.03
CA GLU A 257 0.34 -19.15 3.77
C GLU A 257 1.68 -19.91 3.67
N GLY A 258 2.19 -20.43 4.78
CA GLY A 258 3.39 -21.24 4.87
C GLY A 258 4.59 -20.47 5.40
N ALA A 259 4.51 -19.14 5.50
CA ALA A 259 5.61 -18.29 5.94
C ALA A 259 5.98 -18.50 7.41
N ASP A 260 5.01 -18.84 8.26
CA ASP A 260 5.23 -19.18 9.67
C ASP A 260 5.74 -20.62 9.86
N TRP A 261 5.91 -21.41 8.78
CA TRP A 261 6.36 -22.81 8.87
C TRP A 261 7.70 -22.96 9.59
N SER A 262 8.64 -22.06 9.30
CA SER A 262 9.95 -22.06 9.96
C SER A 262 9.84 -21.83 11.47
N VAL A 263 8.96 -20.89 11.88
CA VAL A 263 8.67 -20.60 13.29
C VAL A 263 8.02 -21.81 13.95
N TYR A 264 7.00 -22.38 13.29
CA TYR A 264 6.25 -23.52 13.79
C TYR A 264 7.16 -24.76 13.95
N ALA A 265 7.98 -25.05 12.95
CA ALA A 265 8.91 -26.17 12.99
C ALA A 265 9.92 -26.05 14.14
N GLU A 266 10.49 -24.86 14.34
CA GLU A 266 11.41 -24.60 15.46
C GLU A 266 10.69 -24.69 16.81
N ASN A 267 9.50 -24.09 16.94
CA ASN A 267 8.71 -24.15 18.16
C ASN A 267 8.34 -25.60 18.54
N LYS A 268 7.92 -26.38 17.53
CA LYS A 268 7.61 -27.80 17.69
C LYS A 268 8.85 -28.60 18.13
N HIS A 269 9.99 -28.40 17.46
CA HIS A 269 11.25 -29.06 17.82
C HIS A 269 11.69 -28.76 19.26
N LEU A 270 11.60 -27.50 19.68
CA LEU A 270 11.89 -27.11 21.07
C LEU A 270 10.92 -27.76 22.05
N ALA A 271 9.63 -27.79 21.72
CA ALA A 271 8.61 -28.41 22.57
C ALA A 271 8.81 -29.92 22.72
N GLU A 272 9.13 -30.63 21.62
CA GLU A 272 9.46 -32.06 21.63
C GLU A 272 10.66 -32.36 22.54
N LYS A 273 11.72 -31.55 22.47
CA LYS A 273 12.89 -31.70 23.36
C LYS A 273 12.57 -31.43 24.83
N LEU A 274 11.73 -30.44 25.13
CA LEU A 274 11.30 -30.17 26.49
C LEU A 274 10.46 -31.32 27.04
N VAL A 275 9.57 -31.86 26.22
CA VAL A 275 8.72 -33.01 26.53
C VAL A 275 9.55 -34.25 26.82
N GLU A 276 10.54 -34.56 25.97
CA GLU A 276 11.44 -35.69 26.19
C GLU A 276 12.29 -35.53 27.47
N LYS A 277 12.83 -34.33 27.72
CA LYS A 277 13.73 -34.08 28.86
C LYS A 277 13.02 -34.12 30.22
N HIS A 278 11.74 -33.75 30.27
CA HIS A 278 10.98 -33.58 31.51
C HIS A 278 9.75 -34.49 31.64
N ASP A 279 9.60 -35.48 30.75
CA ASP A 279 8.48 -36.43 30.72
C ASP A 279 7.10 -35.73 30.70
N LEU A 280 6.97 -34.72 29.82
CA LEU A 280 5.74 -33.95 29.67
C LEU A 280 4.89 -34.48 28.49
N LYS A 281 3.66 -34.00 28.35
CA LYS A 281 2.82 -34.24 27.17
C LYS A 281 2.93 -33.08 26.18
N LEU A 282 2.95 -33.35 24.88
CA LEU A 282 2.85 -32.32 23.84
C LEU A 282 1.43 -32.27 23.28
N GLU A 283 0.88 -31.06 23.14
CA GLU A 283 -0.35 -30.85 22.39
C GLU A 283 -0.27 -29.58 21.51
N ILE A 284 -0.80 -29.71 20.30
CA ILE A 284 -0.91 -28.60 19.34
C ILE A 284 -2.34 -28.07 19.45
N CYS A 285 -2.51 -26.88 20.01
CA CYS A 285 -3.82 -26.32 20.27
C CYS A 285 -4.00 -24.99 19.51
N PRO A 286 -5.03 -24.87 18.64
CA PRO A 286 -5.25 -23.67 17.84
C PRO A 286 -5.89 -22.50 18.63
N LEU A 287 -6.42 -22.73 19.83
CA LEU A 287 -7.31 -21.80 20.55
C LEU A 287 -6.65 -21.04 21.71
N ILE A 288 -5.32 -20.94 21.75
CA ILE A 288 -4.61 -20.33 22.89
C ILE A 288 -4.16 -18.91 22.56
N PHE A 289 -4.10 -18.05 23.59
CA PHE A 289 -3.51 -16.70 23.62
C PHE A 289 -1.98 -16.69 23.37
N MET A 290 -1.51 -17.41 22.36
CA MET A 290 -0.11 -17.41 21.94
C MET A 290 0.06 -16.51 20.71
N PRO A 291 1.04 -15.60 20.69
CA PRO A 291 1.26 -14.71 19.56
C PRO A 291 1.57 -15.47 18.26
N VAL A 292 1.10 -14.97 17.12
CA VAL A 292 1.42 -15.56 15.80
C VAL A 292 2.85 -15.20 15.39
N ALA A 293 3.43 -15.98 14.46
CA ALA A 293 4.74 -15.75 13.87
C ALA A 293 5.90 -15.63 14.88
N ARG A 294 5.71 -16.21 16.08
CA ARG A 294 6.67 -16.18 17.17
C ARG A 294 6.72 -17.52 17.88
N ILE A 295 7.91 -17.90 18.34
CA ILE A 295 8.06 -19.03 19.27
C ILE A 295 7.41 -18.65 20.60
N SER A 296 6.50 -19.50 21.06
CA SER A 296 5.80 -19.34 22.34
C SER A 296 5.31 -20.69 22.83
N PHE A 297 5.23 -20.83 24.15
CA PHE A 297 4.79 -22.05 24.81
C PHE A 297 3.72 -21.73 25.84
N THR A 298 2.81 -22.67 26.08
CA THR A 298 2.04 -22.71 27.33
C THR A 298 2.41 -23.96 28.11
N LEU A 299 2.77 -23.80 29.38
CA LEU A 299 3.13 -24.86 30.30
C LEU A 299 2.00 -25.06 31.29
N LEU A 300 1.41 -26.25 31.32
CA LEU A 300 0.44 -26.67 32.31
C LEU A 300 1.11 -27.69 33.21
N LEU A 301 1.60 -27.27 34.38
CA LEU A 301 2.45 -28.11 35.24
C LEU A 301 1.74 -28.47 36.53
N GLU A 302 1.99 -29.65 37.08
CA GLU A 302 1.37 -30.08 38.33
C GLU A 302 1.88 -29.27 39.55
N ASN A 303 3.11 -28.74 39.46
CA ASN A 303 3.73 -27.94 40.52
C ASN A 303 4.55 -26.78 39.92
N GLU A 304 4.43 -25.60 40.54
CA GLU A 304 5.17 -24.37 40.23
C GLU A 304 6.70 -24.55 40.33
N ASP A 305 7.18 -25.44 41.20
CA ASP A 305 8.63 -25.71 41.38
C ASP A 305 9.31 -26.22 40.09
N TYR A 306 8.54 -26.81 39.16
CA TYR A 306 9.06 -27.31 37.88
C TYR A 306 9.27 -26.21 36.85
N VAL A 307 8.62 -25.06 37.00
CA VAL A 307 8.68 -23.94 36.05
C VAL A 307 10.12 -23.49 35.87
N ALA A 308 10.86 -23.29 36.96
CA ALA A 308 12.25 -22.84 36.92
C ALA A 308 13.18 -23.82 36.17
N GLN A 309 12.96 -25.13 36.34
CA GLN A 309 13.76 -26.18 35.69
C GLN A 309 13.48 -26.24 34.18
N ILE A 310 12.21 -26.16 33.79
CA ILE A 310 11.80 -26.15 32.38
C ILE A 310 12.34 -24.90 31.68
N LEU A 311 12.24 -23.72 32.31
CA LEU A 311 12.80 -22.48 31.78
C LEU A 311 14.32 -22.54 31.61
N SER A 312 15.04 -23.17 32.53
CA SER A 312 16.49 -23.39 32.40
C SER A 312 16.82 -24.25 31.18
N SER A 313 16.10 -25.34 30.99
CA SER A 313 16.27 -26.21 29.82
C SER A 313 15.90 -25.51 28.52
N LEU A 314 14.82 -24.72 28.48
CA LEU A 314 14.47 -23.96 27.29
C LEU A 314 15.55 -22.93 26.93
N ARG A 315 16.11 -22.22 27.93
CA ARG A 315 17.22 -21.29 27.71
C ARG A 315 18.49 -21.98 27.21
N GLU A 316 18.73 -23.23 27.60
CA GLU A 316 19.84 -24.03 27.09
C GLU A 316 19.63 -24.41 25.62
N LEU A 317 18.40 -24.81 25.25
CA LEU A 317 18.05 -25.17 23.88
C LEU A 317 18.07 -23.99 22.91
N LEU A 318 17.93 -22.76 23.42
CA LEU A 318 17.93 -21.51 22.65
C LEU A 318 19.33 -20.89 22.45
N LYS A 319 20.39 -21.51 22.96
CA LYS A 319 21.80 -21.13 22.71
C LYS A 319 22.31 -21.80 21.44
#